data_AF-A0A935ENG0-F1
#
_entry.id   AF-A0A935ENG0-F1
#
_cell.length_a   1.000
_cell.length_b   1.000
_cell.length_c   1.000
_cell.angle_alpha   90.00
_cell.angle_beta   90.00
_cell.angle_gamma   90.00
#
_symmetry.space_group_name_H-M   'P 1'
#
loop_
_entity.id
_entity.type
_entity.pdbx_description
1 polymer ?
#
loop_
_entity_poly.entity_id
_entity_poly.type
_entity_poly.pdbx_seq_one_letter_code
_entity_poly.pdbx_strand_id
1 'polypeptide(L)'
;MRKFLARCLILLLLAAFVAEQGIAATLSEYQSRVGSAIAGCEELIEIIADGDTDLERESIVELRRLVPKSERIDTPGGTVETENSWFHRDLDNFANETDEAKRTEIINSISGRLKAIETGVSELTAAASAEQSKDQDKPKLAEILRRQEYQKAEPKGESLFQKWWRQFQEWLAKQMPERAEPSPTGPSFEGLRVVLQVVIFAAVAALIVFLVWRFVPFFAKRRRTSKTKDGDRVILGERIGEDESAADIFSEAERLAGAGDHRGAIRKGYIALLVELGDRKIVRIARHKTNRDYLRDVRKRDELFSDMSGLTSNFERSWYGLRLAGADDWAEFRERCRRAISSVQGK
;
A
#
# COMPACT_ATOMS: atom_id res chain seq x y z
N MET A 1 13.99 -50.88 8.25
CA MET A 1 12.53 -51.02 8.13
C MET A 1 11.72 -49.83 8.68
N ARG A 2 11.97 -49.32 9.90
CA ARG A 2 11.22 -48.16 10.47
C ARG A 2 11.23 -46.86 9.64
N LYS A 3 12.31 -46.54 8.92
CA LYS A 3 12.40 -45.32 8.09
C LYS A 3 11.70 -45.44 6.72
N PHE A 4 11.37 -46.66 6.29
CA PHE A 4 10.64 -46.91 5.03
C PHE A 4 9.13 -46.83 5.26
N LEU A 5 8.65 -47.37 6.40
CA LEU A 5 7.27 -47.22 6.86
C LEU A 5 6.87 -45.76 7.12
N ALA A 6 7.77 -44.92 7.65
CA ALA A 6 7.49 -43.50 7.87
C ALA A 6 7.37 -42.69 6.56
N ARG A 7 8.08 -43.09 5.49
CA ARG A 7 7.95 -42.47 4.16
C ARG A 7 6.70 -42.94 3.41
N CYS A 8 6.28 -44.20 3.58
CA CYS A 8 4.98 -44.66 3.10
C CYS A 8 3.83 -44.02 3.87
N LEU A 9 3.95 -43.74 5.17
CA LEU A 9 2.91 -43.08 5.96
C LEU A 9 2.75 -41.60 5.58
N ILE A 10 3.85 -40.91 5.26
CA ILE A 10 3.81 -39.50 4.79
C ILE A 10 3.32 -39.43 3.33
N LEU A 11 3.65 -40.42 2.48
CA LEU A 11 3.06 -40.52 1.14
C LEU A 11 1.60 -40.97 1.16
N LEU A 12 1.16 -41.75 2.16
CA LEU A 12 -0.26 -42.08 2.39
C LEU A 12 -1.05 -40.92 3.01
N LEU A 13 -0.41 -40.07 3.83
CA LEU A 13 -1.01 -38.82 4.33
C LEU A 13 -1.02 -37.70 3.27
N LEU A 14 -0.11 -37.71 2.30
CA LEU A 14 -0.18 -36.84 1.11
C LEU A 14 -1.09 -37.40 0.00
N ALA A 15 -1.31 -38.71 -0.05
CA ALA A 15 -2.28 -39.34 -0.97
C ALA A 15 -3.72 -39.31 -0.44
N ALA A 16 -3.92 -39.15 0.87
CA ALA A 16 -5.24 -38.87 1.46
C ALA A 16 -5.75 -37.44 1.17
N PHE A 17 -4.90 -36.56 0.62
CA PHE A 17 -5.30 -35.23 0.11
C PHE A 17 -5.64 -35.23 -1.39
N VAL A 18 -5.87 -36.41 -1.97
CA VAL A 18 -6.35 -36.58 -3.35
C VAL A 18 -7.74 -37.24 -3.35
N ALA A 19 -8.57 -36.89 -2.36
CA ALA A 19 -10.00 -37.12 -2.46
C ALA A 19 -10.58 -36.04 -3.41
N GLU A 20 -10.94 -36.50 -4.60
CA GLU A 20 -11.81 -35.86 -5.60
C GLU A 20 -11.40 -34.44 -6.01
N GLN A 21 -10.69 -34.35 -7.14
CA GLN A 21 -10.60 -33.16 -7.99
C GLN A 21 -11.98 -32.90 -8.65
N GLY A 22 -12.99 -32.65 -7.83
CA GLY A 22 -14.23 -32.01 -8.24
C GLY A 22 -14.01 -30.50 -8.19
N ILE A 23 -14.45 -29.79 -9.24
CA ILE A 23 -14.53 -28.33 -9.22
C ILE A 23 -15.34 -27.95 -7.97
N ALA A 24 -14.77 -27.11 -7.08
CA ALA A 24 -15.50 -26.66 -5.90
C ALA A 24 -16.76 -25.92 -6.34
N ALA A 25 -17.92 -26.30 -5.78
CA ALA A 25 -19.18 -25.64 -6.09
C ALA A 25 -19.12 -24.19 -5.60
N THR A 26 -19.73 -23.28 -6.35
CA THR A 26 -19.84 -21.89 -5.90
C THR A 26 -20.84 -21.79 -4.75
N LEU A 27 -20.65 -20.80 -3.87
CA LEU A 27 -21.58 -20.52 -2.77
C LEU A 27 -23.03 -20.31 -3.26
N SER A 28 -23.22 -19.71 -4.44
CA SER A 28 -24.53 -19.51 -5.06
C SER A 28 -25.17 -20.80 -5.56
N GLU A 29 -24.39 -21.72 -6.13
CA GLU A 29 -24.90 -23.03 -6.56
C GLU A 29 -25.32 -23.85 -5.35
N TYR A 30 -24.54 -23.81 -4.26
CA TYR A 30 -24.92 -24.44 -3.00
C TYR A 30 -26.21 -23.86 -2.43
N GLN A 31 -26.34 -22.53 -2.40
CA GLN A 31 -27.56 -21.85 -1.95
C GLN A 31 -28.78 -22.33 -2.73
N SER A 32 -28.69 -22.39 -4.06
CA SER A 32 -29.78 -22.86 -4.91
C SER A 32 -30.16 -24.31 -4.61
N ARG A 33 -29.18 -25.20 -4.42
CA ARG A 33 -29.44 -26.61 -4.10
C ARG A 33 -30.11 -26.78 -2.74
N VAL A 34 -29.64 -26.05 -1.72
CA VAL A 34 -30.25 -26.06 -0.38
C VAL A 34 -31.69 -25.54 -0.43
N GLY A 35 -31.95 -24.46 -1.19
CA GLY A 35 -33.31 -23.95 -1.41
C GLY A 35 -34.23 -24.98 -2.08
N SER A 36 -33.75 -25.67 -3.12
CA SER A 36 -34.49 -26.77 -3.75
C SER A 36 -34.75 -27.94 -2.80
N ALA A 37 -33.81 -28.26 -1.90
CA ALA A 37 -33.98 -29.31 -0.90
C ALA A 37 -35.01 -28.93 0.17
N ILE A 38 -35.09 -27.64 0.55
CA ILE A 38 -36.14 -27.13 1.45
C ILE A 38 -37.52 -27.31 0.82
N ALA A 39 -37.68 -26.88 -0.44
CA ALA A 39 -38.93 -27.04 -1.18
C ALA A 39 -39.32 -28.53 -1.32
N GLY A 40 -38.36 -29.40 -1.65
CA GLY A 40 -38.60 -30.84 -1.71
C GLY A 40 -38.98 -31.47 -0.37
N CYS A 41 -38.48 -30.95 0.76
CA CYS A 41 -38.93 -31.39 2.08
C CYS A 41 -40.38 -30.96 2.38
N GLU A 42 -40.79 -29.78 1.91
CA GLU A 42 -42.18 -29.30 2.06
C GLU A 42 -43.14 -30.11 1.18
N GLU A 43 -42.76 -30.38 -0.07
CA GLU A 43 -43.51 -31.25 -0.99
C GLU A 43 -43.62 -32.69 -0.44
N LEU A 44 -42.58 -33.20 0.21
CA LEU A 44 -42.61 -34.52 0.85
C LEU A 44 -43.68 -34.63 1.93
N ILE A 45 -44.04 -33.54 2.63
CA ILE A 45 -45.12 -33.53 3.62
C ILE A 45 -46.48 -33.75 2.94
N GLU A 46 -46.70 -33.15 1.77
CA GLU A 46 -47.92 -33.33 0.99
C GLU A 46 -48.01 -34.77 0.45
N ILE A 47 -46.89 -35.31 -0.06
CA ILE A 47 -46.80 -36.69 -0.56
C ILE A 47 -47.11 -37.71 0.54
N ILE A 48 -46.65 -37.48 1.78
CA ILE A 48 -46.97 -38.33 2.93
C ILE A 48 -48.48 -38.35 3.18
N ALA A 49 -49.14 -37.18 3.13
CA ALA A 49 -50.57 -37.06 3.36
C ALA A 49 -51.40 -37.75 2.27
N ASP A 50 -50.92 -37.73 1.03
CA ASP A 50 -51.54 -38.42 -0.11
C ASP A 50 -51.25 -39.94 -0.14
N GLY A 51 -50.25 -40.41 0.61
CA GLY A 51 -49.92 -41.83 0.78
C GLY A 51 -49.24 -42.47 -0.44
N ASP A 52 -48.68 -41.67 -1.36
CA ASP A 52 -47.98 -42.18 -2.54
C ASP A 52 -46.54 -42.58 -2.21
N THR A 53 -46.34 -43.87 -1.93
CA THR A 53 -45.04 -44.42 -1.55
C THR A 53 -44.01 -44.45 -2.68
N ASP A 54 -44.43 -44.43 -3.95
CA ASP A 54 -43.49 -44.45 -5.07
C ASP A 54 -42.92 -43.04 -5.32
N LEU A 55 -43.79 -42.02 -5.29
CA LEU A 55 -43.37 -40.62 -5.31
C LEU A 55 -42.51 -40.26 -4.09
N GLU A 56 -42.85 -40.77 -2.90
CA GLU A 56 -42.06 -40.55 -1.70
C GLU A 56 -40.60 -41.04 -1.86
N ARG A 57 -40.43 -42.25 -2.39
CA ARG A 57 -39.10 -42.83 -2.61
C ARG A 57 -38.29 -42.05 -3.63
N GLU A 58 -38.93 -41.58 -4.70
CA GLU A 58 -38.29 -40.75 -5.71
C GLU A 58 -37.83 -39.41 -5.11
N SER A 59 -38.69 -38.75 -4.34
CA SER A 59 -38.38 -37.50 -3.65
C SER A 59 -37.20 -37.65 -2.68
N ILE A 60 -37.13 -38.74 -1.91
CA ILE A 60 -35.99 -39.00 -1.01
C ILE A 60 -34.68 -39.16 -1.81
N VAL A 61 -34.71 -39.82 -2.97
CA VAL A 61 -33.53 -39.99 -3.81
C VAL A 61 -33.06 -38.65 -4.37
N GLU A 62 -33.99 -37.80 -4.81
CA GLU A 62 -33.66 -36.48 -5.33
C GLU A 62 -33.12 -35.54 -4.25
N LEU A 63 -33.71 -35.55 -3.07
CA LEU A 63 -33.21 -34.82 -1.90
C LEU A 63 -31.75 -35.19 -1.58
N ARG A 64 -31.40 -36.48 -1.62
CA ARG A 64 -30.02 -36.96 -1.41
C ARG A 64 -29.04 -36.53 -2.50
N ARG A 65 -29.52 -36.22 -3.72
CA ARG A 65 -28.69 -35.69 -4.80
C ARG A 65 -28.44 -34.20 -4.64
N LEU A 66 -29.45 -33.45 -4.19
CA LEU A 66 -29.35 -32.01 -3.96
C LEU A 66 -28.37 -31.68 -2.82
N VAL A 67 -28.37 -32.48 -1.75
CA VAL A 67 -27.51 -32.27 -0.58
C VAL A 67 -26.66 -33.53 -0.35
N PRO A 68 -25.47 -33.63 -0.97
CA PRO A 68 -24.56 -34.77 -0.77
C PRO A 68 -23.92 -34.74 0.62
N LYS A 69 -23.46 -35.90 1.11
CA LYS A 69 -22.85 -36.08 2.45
C LYS A 69 -21.70 -35.12 2.72
N SER A 70 -20.88 -34.88 1.72
CA SER A 70 -19.79 -33.91 1.78
C SER A 70 -19.53 -33.36 0.39
N GLU A 71 -19.22 -32.07 0.33
CA GLU A 71 -18.80 -31.38 -0.89
C GLU A 71 -17.90 -30.20 -0.55
N ARG A 72 -17.07 -29.80 -1.51
CA ARG A 72 -16.23 -28.60 -1.39
C ARG A 72 -16.95 -27.39 -1.98
N ILE A 73 -17.05 -26.33 -1.19
CA ILE A 73 -17.68 -25.07 -1.56
C ILE A 73 -16.63 -23.97 -1.52
N ASP A 74 -16.56 -23.17 -2.59
CA ASP A 74 -15.74 -21.97 -2.61
C ASP A 74 -16.49 -20.81 -1.94
N THR A 75 -15.92 -20.27 -0.87
CA THR A 75 -16.48 -19.14 -0.11
C THR A 75 -15.50 -17.97 -0.13
N PRO A 76 -15.95 -16.72 0.14
CA PRO A 76 -15.06 -15.56 0.20
C PRO A 76 -13.90 -15.71 1.20
N GLY A 77 -14.08 -16.54 2.25
CA GLY A 77 -13.08 -16.84 3.27
C GLY A 77 -12.17 -18.03 2.93
N GLY A 78 -12.30 -18.62 1.75
CA GLY A 78 -11.59 -19.82 1.30
C GLY A 78 -12.51 -21.01 1.05
N THR A 79 -11.93 -22.10 0.55
CA THR A 79 -12.68 -23.34 0.28
C THR A 79 -13.03 -24.06 1.58
N VAL A 80 -14.30 -24.34 1.79
CA VAL A 80 -14.84 -25.06 2.95
C VAL A 80 -15.41 -26.39 2.49
N GLU A 81 -15.19 -27.43 3.27
CA GLU A 81 -15.78 -28.75 3.05
C GLU A 81 -17.03 -28.89 3.94
N THR A 82 -18.17 -29.24 3.34
CA THR A 82 -19.42 -29.43 4.07
C THR A 82 -19.50 -30.81 4.70
N GLU A 83 -20.21 -30.88 5.81
CA GLU A 83 -20.49 -32.13 6.52
C GLU A 83 -22.01 -32.27 6.70
N ASN A 84 -22.64 -32.85 5.69
CA ASN A 84 -24.07 -33.06 5.59
C ASN A 84 -24.48 -34.52 5.87
N SER A 85 -23.61 -35.33 6.49
CA SER A 85 -23.96 -36.71 6.87
C SER A 85 -25.20 -36.79 7.77
N TRP A 86 -25.49 -35.73 8.53
CA TRP A 86 -26.71 -35.63 9.33
C TRP A 86 -27.98 -35.72 8.48
N PHE A 87 -27.99 -35.11 7.29
CA PHE A 87 -29.16 -35.03 6.42
C PHE A 87 -29.55 -36.42 5.91
N HIS A 88 -28.56 -37.18 5.44
CA HIS A 88 -28.77 -38.55 4.98
C HIS A 88 -29.23 -39.46 6.11
N ARG A 89 -28.65 -39.32 7.31
CA ARG A 89 -29.05 -40.10 8.48
C ARG A 89 -30.49 -39.79 8.89
N ASP A 90 -30.89 -38.53 8.86
CA ASP A 90 -32.22 -38.13 9.29
C ASP A 90 -33.28 -38.52 8.23
N LEU A 91 -32.94 -38.52 6.94
CA LEU A 91 -33.75 -39.13 5.88
C LEU A 91 -33.86 -40.66 6.01
N ASP A 92 -32.80 -41.35 6.44
CA ASP A 92 -32.86 -42.78 6.75
C ASP A 92 -33.80 -43.04 7.95
N ASN A 93 -33.76 -42.20 8.97
CA ASN A 93 -34.69 -42.29 10.11
C ASN A 93 -36.14 -42.07 9.67
N PHE A 94 -36.37 -41.09 8.79
CA PHE A 94 -37.68 -40.84 8.21
C PHE A 94 -38.22 -42.04 7.44
N ALA A 95 -37.40 -42.63 6.56
CA ALA A 95 -37.80 -43.76 5.72
C ALA A 95 -38.10 -45.05 6.51
N ASN A 96 -37.52 -45.18 7.71
CA ASN A 96 -37.71 -46.34 8.58
C ASN A 96 -38.80 -46.13 9.65
N GLU A 97 -39.30 -44.91 9.84
CA GLU A 97 -40.36 -44.61 10.79
C GLU A 97 -41.73 -44.93 10.19
N THR A 98 -42.62 -45.49 11.00
CA THR A 98 -43.96 -45.92 10.59
C THR A 98 -45.06 -44.99 11.09
N ASP A 99 -44.77 -44.23 12.16
CA ASP A 99 -45.70 -43.27 12.74
C ASP A 99 -45.69 -41.96 11.94
N GLU A 100 -46.81 -41.64 11.29
CA GLU A 100 -46.98 -40.45 10.45
C GLU A 100 -46.69 -39.12 11.18
N ALA A 101 -47.07 -39.03 12.46
CA ALA A 101 -46.82 -37.82 13.24
C ALA A 101 -45.33 -37.62 13.49
N LYS A 102 -44.60 -38.70 13.81
CA LYS A 102 -43.14 -38.66 13.97
C LYS A 102 -42.41 -38.42 12.65
N ARG A 103 -42.89 -39.03 11.56
CA ARG A 103 -42.34 -38.79 10.21
C ARG A 103 -42.42 -37.32 9.83
N THR A 104 -43.57 -36.68 10.09
CA THR A 104 -43.78 -35.25 9.88
C THR A 104 -42.86 -34.41 10.75
N GLU A 105 -42.64 -34.79 12.02
CA GLU A 105 -41.69 -34.12 12.91
C GLU A 105 -40.25 -34.19 12.38
N ILE A 106 -39.82 -35.35 11.89
CA ILE A 106 -38.48 -35.56 11.32
C ILE A 106 -38.26 -34.65 10.09
N ILE A 107 -39.20 -34.62 9.14
CA ILE A 107 -39.09 -33.76 7.95
C ILE A 107 -39.11 -32.27 8.32
N ASN A 108 -39.94 -31.87 9.27
CA ASN A 108 -39.94 -30.48 9.76
C ASN A 108 -38.61 -30.10 10.43
N SER A 109 -38.00 -31.02 11.17
CA SER A 109 -36.66 -30.81 11.76
C SER A 109 -35.59 -30.65 10.68
N ILE A 110 -35.61 -31.51 9.65
CA ILE A 110 -34.72 -31.44 8.50
C ILE A 110 -34.88 -30.11 7.77
N SER A 111 -36.12 -29.74 7.40
CA SER A 111 -36.43 -28.48 6.72
C SER A 111 -36.00 -27.27 7.55
N GLY A 112 -36.28 -27.27 8.86
CA GLY A 112 -35.85 -26.20 9.77
C GLY A 112 -34.34 -26.02 9.82
N ARG A 113 -33.58 -27.14 9.82
CA ARG A 113 -32.12 -27.10 9.81
C ARG A 113 -31.57 -26.63 8.46
N LEU A 114 -32.17 -27.05 7.34
CA LEU A 114 -31.81 -26.55 6.01
C LEU A 114 -32.08 -25.05 5.88
N LYS A 115 -33.21 -24.54 6.38
CA LYS A 115 -33.53 -23.10 6.41
C LYS A 115 -32.49 -22.29 7.21
N ALA A 116 -32.01 -22.84 8.33
CA ALA A 116 -30.93 -22.21 9.10
C ALA A 116 -29.61 -22.15 8.30
N ILE A 117 -29.28 -23.21 7.56
CA ILE A 117 -28.10 -23.24 6.67
C ILE A 117 -28.27 -22.22 5.53
N GLU A 118 -29.44 -22.19 4.88
CA GLU A 118 -29.76 -21.23 3.82
C GLU A 118 -29.62 -19.78 4.30
N THR A 119 -30.10 -19.48 5.50
CA THR A 119 -29.96 -18.15 6.12
C THR A 119 -28.49 -17.77 6.27
N GLY A 120 -27.68 -18.67 6.85
CA GLY A 120 -26.23 -18.42 7.00
C GLY A 120 -25.50 -18.27 5.68
N VAL A 121 -25.86 -19.07 4.66
CA VAL A 121 -25.31 -18.95 3.31
C VAL A 121 -25.71 -17.62 2.66
N SER A 122 -26.95 -17.19 2.83
CA SER A 122 -27.47 -15.91 2.32
C SER A 122 -26.72 -14.71 2.93
N GLU A 123 -26.45 -14.74 4.24
CA GLU A 123 -25.64 -13.73 4.93
C GLU A 123 -24.20 -13.68 4.38
N LEU A 124 -23.58 -14.84 4.14
CA LEU A 124 -22.24 -14.93 3.54
C LEU A 124 -22.23 -14.38 2.10
N THR A 125 -23.24 -14.69 1.29
CA THR A 125 -23.38 -14.17 -0.08
C THR A 125 -23.60 -12.65 -0.08
N ALA A 126 -24.40 -12.14 0.85
CA ALA A 126 -24.63 -10.69 1.01
C ALA A 126 -23.35 -9.97 1.46
N ALA A 127 -22.60 -10.55 2.39
CA ALA A 127 -21.31 -10.02 2.84
C ALA A 127 -20.28 -9.99 1.70
N ALA A 128 -20.19 -11.07 0.92
CA ALA A 128 -19.32 -11.17 -0.27
C ALA A 128 -19.63 -10.06 -1.28
N SER A 129 -20.92 -9.87 -1.56
CA SER A 129 -21.40 -8.86 -2.51
C SER A 129 -21.13 -7.43 -2.03
N ALA A 130 -21.27 -7.18 -0.72
CA ALA A 130 -20.99 -5.88 -0.12
C ALA A 130 -19.48 -5.56 -0.12
N GLU A 131 -18.61 -6.54 0.09
CA GLU A 131 -17.16 -6.39 0.05
C GLU A 131 -16.67 -6.16 -1.39
N GLN A 132 -17.20 -6.92 -2.35
CA GLN A 132 -16.93 -6.73 -3.77
C GLN A 132 -17.42 -5.36 -4.27
N SER A 133 -18.59 -4.89 -3.82
CA SER A 133 -19.09 -3.54 -4.11
C SER A 133 -18.15 -2.47 -3.54
N LYS A 134 -17.71 -2.58 -2.29
CA LYS A 134 -16.72 -1.66 -1.70
C LYS A 134 -15.41 -1.63 -2.47
N ASP A 135 -14.92 -2.78 -2.94
CA ASP A 135 -13.70 -2.85 -3.74
C ASP A 135 -13.87 -2.31 -5.16
N GLN A 136 -15.04 -2.47 -5.77
CA GLN A 136 -15.39 -1.83 -7.04
C GLN A 136 -15.66 -0.32 -6.89
N ASP A 137 -16.08 0.11 -5.71
CA ASP A 137 -16.35 1.50 -5.39
C ASP A 137 -15.06 2.25 -5.02
N LYS A 138 -14.06 1.61 -4.41
CA LYS A 138 -12.74 2.21 -4.14
C LYS A 138 -12.09 2.90 -5.35
N PRO A 139 -12.01 2.30 -6.56
CA PRO A 139 -11.45 2.98 -7.72
C PRO A 139 -12.36 4.10 -8.24
N LYS A 140 -13.69 3.95 -8.17
CA LYS A 140 -14.64 5.02 -8.55
C LYS A 140 -14.60 6.19 -7.57
N LEU A 141 -14.48 5.93 -6.27
CA LEU A 141 -14.24 6.94 -5.24
C LEU A 141 -12.88 7.60 -5.43
N ALA A 142 -11.82 6.83 -5.72
CA ALA A 142 -10.50 7.40 -6.01
C ALA A 142 -10.52 8.26 -7.28
N GLU A 143 -11.33 7.90 -8.27
CA GLU A 143 -11.55 8.71 -9.48
C GLU A 143 -12.34 9.99 -9.16
N ILE A 144 -13.44 9.90 -8.40
CA ILE A 144 -14.27 11.04 -7.98
C ILE A 144 -13.47 12.00 -7.09
N LEU A 145 -12.70 11.49 -6.13
CA LEU A 145 -11.83 12.28 -5.25
C LEU A 145 -10.68 12.96 -6.01
N ARG A 146 -10.31 12.47 -7.20
CA ARG A 146 -9.31 13.10 -8.08
C ARG A 146 -9.89 14.16 -9.00
N ARG A 147 -11.22 14.26 -9.15
CA ARG A 147 -11.87 15.29 -9.97
C ARG A 147 -11.64 16.68 -9.35
N GLN A 148 -11.40 17.67 -10.21
CA GLN A 148 -11.10 19.06 -9.83
C GLN A 148 -12.17 19.69 -8.92
N GLU A 149 -13.42 19.24 -8.99
CA GLU A 149 -14.55 19.74 -8.19
C GLU A 149 -14.53 19.26 -6.73
N TYR A 150 -13.89 18.11 -6.46
CA TYR A 150 -13.69 17.55 -5.11
C TYR A 150 -12.32 17.88 -4.53
N GLN A 151 -11.43 18.47 -5.33
CA GLN A 151 -10.28 19.23 -4.84
C GLN A 151 -10.75 20.60 -4.30
N LYS A 152 -11.69 20.58 -3.34
CA LYS A 152 -12.09 21.78 -2.58
C LYS A 152 -10.97 22.09 -1.59
N ALA A 153 -10.50 23.34 -1.63
CA ALA A 153 -9.47 23.92 -0.78
C ALA A 153 -9.58 23.41 0.66
N GLU A 154 -8.44 22.92 1.20
CA GLU A 154 -8.35 22.39 2.55
C GLU A 154 -9.16 23.26 3.52
N PRO A 155 -10.19 22.73 4.21
CA PRO A 155 -10.58 23.35 5.46
C PRO A 155 -9.33 23.31 6.33
N LYS A 156 -8.92 24.45 6.89
CA LYS A 156 -7.87 24.57 7.91
C LYS A 156 -8.15 23.58 9.05
N GLY A 157 -7.78 22.31 8.85
CA GLY A 157 -7.58 21.36 9.92
C GLY A 157 -6.45 21.94 10.72
N GLU A 158 -6.70 22.20 12.01
CA GLU A 158 -5.73 22.77 12.93
C GLU A 158 -4.35 22.17 12.66
N SER A 159 -3.41 23.02 12.25
CA SER A 159 -2.06 22.62 11.91
C SER A 159 -1.53 21.73 13.06
N LEU A 160 -0.82 20.65 12.75
CA LEU A 160 -0.24 19.78 13.79
C LEU A 160 0.58 20.60 14.81
N PHE A 161 1.14 21.72 14.37
CA PHE A 161 1.78 22.72 15.23
C PHE A 161 0.80 23.43 16.18
N GLN A 162 -0.40 23.77 15.70
CA GLN A 162 -1.47 24.40 16.46
C GLN A 162 -2.05 23.45 17.52
N LYS A 163 -2.22 22.16 17.20
CA LYS A 163 -2.58 21.12 18.18
C LYS A 163 -1.48 20.91 19.23
N TRP A 164 -0.22 20.85 18.79
CA TRP A 164 0.94 20.74 19.69
C TRP A 164 1.10 21.97 20.59
N TRP A 165 0.90 23.17 20.06
CA TRP A 165 0.99 24.43 20.80
C TRP A 165 -0.13 24.55 21.86
N ARG A 166 -1.35 24.12 21.54
CA ARG A 166 -2.46 24.06 22.50
C ARG A 166 -2.15 23.09 23.65
N GLN A 167 -1.68 21.89 23.34
CA GLN A 167 -1.29 20.90 24.36
C GLN A 167 -0.12 21.38 25.24
N PHE A 168 0.84 22.11 24.65
CA PHE A 168 1.91 22.75 25.40
C PHE A 168 1.40 23.84 26.34
N GLN A 169 0.46 24.70 25.89
CA GLN A 169 -0.15 25.72 26.74
C GLN A 169 -0.95 25.10 27.89
N GLU A 170 -1.70 24.03 27.64
CA GLU A 170 -2.44 23.28 28.66
C GLU A 170 -1.49 22.65 29.70
N TRP A 171 -0.40 22.03 29.24
CA TRP A 171 0.63 21.49 30.11
C TRP A 171 1.33 22.59 30.93
N LEU A 172 1.65 23.74 30.32
CA LEU A 172 2.31 24.86 30.99
C LEU A 172 1.40 25.50 32.05
N ALA A 173 0.11 25.67 31.74
CA ALA A 173 -0.88 26.17 32.67
C ALA A 173 -1.03 25.25 33.89
N LYS A 174 -0.95 23.93 33.68
CA LYS A 174 -0.97 22.93 34.76
C LYS A 174 0.28 22.95 35.65
N GLN A 175 1.40 23.46 35.14
CA GLN A 175 2.67 23.54 35.88
C GLN A 175 2.90 24.90 36.56
N MET A 176 2.05 25.89 36.30
CA MET A 176 2.05 27.09 37.12
C MET A 176 1.39 26.76 38.46
N PRO A 177 2.05 27.04 39.59
CA PRO A 177 1.42 26.85 40.90
C PRO A 177 0.17 27.73 40.94
N GLU A 178 -1.00 27.11 41.17
CA GLU A 178 -2.22 27.85 41.50
C GLU A 178 -1.86 28.87 42.57
N ARG A 179 -2.32 30.12 42.39
CA ARG A 179 -2.14 31.18 43.38
C ARG A 179 -2.68 30.66 44.71
N ALA A 180 -1.78 30.17 45.55
CA ALA A 180 -2.10 29.80 46.91
C ALA A 180 -2.56 31.08 47.62
N GLU A 181 -3.77 31.06 48.14
CA GLU A 181 -4.24 32.12 49.02
C GLU A 181 -3.27 32.25 50.20
N PRO A 182 -2.85 33.48 50.57
CA PRO A 182 -1.91 33.66 51.65
C PRO A 182 -2.58 33.30 52.97
N SER A 183 -2.30 32.10 53.49
CA SER A 183 -2.62 31.72 54.86
C SER A 183 -1.51 32.23 55.79
N PRO A 184 -1.84 32.96 56.88
CA PRO A 184 -0.85 33.62 57.69
C PRO A 184 -0.36 32.70 58.81
N THR A 185 0.75 31.98 58.59
CA THR A 185 1.49 31.39 59.73
C THR A 185 2.95 31.07 59.39
N GLY A 186 3.86 31.88 59.94
CA GLY A 186 5.23 31.47 60.32
C GLY A 186 6.29 31.45 59.21
N PRO A 187 7.54 31.83 59.52
CA PRO A 187 8.59 31.97 58.52
C PRO A 187 9.19 30.61 58.14
N SER A 188 9.76 30.55 56.94
CA SER A 188 10.82 29.63 56.47
C SER A 188 10.38 28.53 55.48
N PHE A 189 11.08 28.50 54.35
CA PHE A 189 11.20 27.44 53.33
C PHE A 189 10.21 27.38 52.15
N GLU A 190 8.99 27.92 52.21
CA GLU A 190 8.11 27.91 51.01
C GLU A 190 8.53 28.92 49.94
N GLY A 191 8.82 30.17 50.33
CA GLY A 191 9.24 31.21 49.38
C GLY A 191 10.55 30.86 48.64
N LEU A 192 11.49 30.19 49.31
CA LEU A 192 12.74 29.75 48.70
C LEU A 192 12.51 28.66 47.64
N ARG A 193 11.54 27.74 47.87
CA ARG A 193 11.17 26.71 46.90
C ARG A 193 10.55 27.31 45.65
N VAL A 194 9.65 28.28 45.81
CA VAL A 194 9.03 28.98 44.68
C VAL A 194 10.09 29.74 43.87
N VAL A 195 10.99 30.48 44.53
CA VAL A 195 12.08 31.21 43.85
C VAL A 195 13.01 30.24 43.12
N LEU A 196 13.42 29.14 43.76
CA LEU A 196 14.31 28.15 43.15
C LEU A 196 13.66 27.48 41.93
N GLN A 197 12.36 27.16 42.02
CA GLN A 197 11.60 26.59 40.91
C GLN A 197 11.52 27.56 39.73
N VAL A 198 11.24 28.84 39.99
CA VAL A 198 11.24 29.89 38.95
C VAL A 198 12.62 30.02 38.28
N VAL A 199 13.71 29.99 39.06
CA VAL A 199 15.08 30.05 38.52
C VAL A 199 15.39 28.84 37.63
N ILE A 200 14.97 27.63 38.03
CA ILE A 200 15.16 26.41 37.23
C ILE A 200 14.39 26.50 35.90
N PHE A 201 13.13 26.93 35.94
CA PHE A 201 12.36 27.11 34.70
C PHE A 201 12.97 28.17 33.78
N ALA A 202 13.47 29.28 34.33
CA ALA A 202 14.16 30.31 33.57
C ALA A 202 15.45 29.76 32.91
N ALA A 203 16.22 28.94 33.63
CA ALA A 203 17.43 28.30 33.09
C ALA A 203 17.10 27.30 31.97
N VAL A 204 16.05 26.49 32.12
CA VAL A 204 15.59 25.55 31.08
C VAL A 204 15.11 26.29 29.83
N ALA A 205 14.33 27.37 30.00
CA ALA A 205 13.87 28.19 28.88
C ALA A 205 15.05 28.82 28.12
N ALA A 206 16.03 29.38 28.84
CA ALA A 206 17.26 29.91 28.24
C ALA A 206 18.05 28.85 27.48
N LEU A 207 18.16 27.63 28.01
CA LEU A 207 18.82 26.51 27.35
C LEU A 207 18.10 26.09 26.06
N ILE A 208 16.77 26.02 26.07
CA ILE A 208 15.98 25.70 24.87
C ILE A 208 16.19 26.76 23.79
N VAL A 209 16.13 28.05 24.15
CA VAL A 209 16.40 29.16 23.21
C VAL A 209 17.80 29.04 22.61
N PHE A 210 18.81 28.76 23.44
CA PHE A 210 20.18 28.54 23.00
C PHE A 210 20.29 27.35 22.03
N LEU A 211 19.66 26.21 22.34
CA LEU A 211 19.68 25.02 21.49
C LEU A 211 18.97 25.29 20.15
N VAL A 212 17.80 25.94 20.15
CA VAL A 212 17.10 26.29 18.91
C VAL A 212 17.97 27.21 18.07
N TRP A 213 18.51 28.29 18.65
CA TRP A 213 19.37 29.23 17.93
C TRP A 213 20.62 28.57 17.35
N ARG A 214 21.24 27.64 18.09
CA ARG A 214 22.45 26.91 17.70
C ARG A 214 22.21 25.82 16.64
N PHE A 215 21.08 25.12 16.69
CA PHE A 215 20.84 23.93 15.86
C PHE A 215 19.89 24.14 14.68
N VAL A 216 19.02 25.15 14.69
CA VAL A 216 18.19 25.53 13.52
C VAL A 216 19.00 25.70 12.23
N PRO A 217 20.15 26.42 12.20
CA PRO A 217 20.92 26.55 10.95
C PRO A 217 21.53 25.23 10.46
N PHE A 218 21.77 24.26 11.37
CA PHE A 218 22.31 22.94 11.02
C PHE A 218 21.26 22.03 10.37
N PHE A 219 20.00 22.08 10.85
CA PHE A 219 18.90 21.31 10.26
C PHE A 219 18.33 21.95 8.98
N ALA A 220 18.36 23.27 8.86
CA ALA A 220 17.91 23.97 7.65
C ALA A 220 18.76 23.60 6.41
N LYS A 221 20.05 23.31 6.59
CA LYS A 221 20.96 22.94 5.50
C LYS A 221 20.80 21.49 5.02
N ARG A 222 20.24 20.60 5.86
CA ARG A 222 20.09 19.16 5.57
C ARG A 222 18.67 18.75 5.15
N ARG A 223 17.68 19.63 5.32
CA ARG A 223 16.26 19.36 5.05
C ARG A 223 15.72 20.03 3.78
N ARG A 224 16.61 20.43 2.87
CA ARG A 224 16.28 20.93 1.52
C ARG A 224 16.07 19.80 0.49
N THR A 225 15.71 18.60 0.96
CA THR A 225 15.31 17.49 0.09
C THR A 225 13.83 17.17 0.29
N SER A 226 13.09 17.19 -0.82
CA SER A 226 11.77 16.59 -1.01
C SER A 226 10.57 17.32 -0.39
N LYS A 227 10.12 18.37 -1.09
CA LYS A 227 8.70 18.51 -1.42
C LYS A 227 8.62 18.63 -2.94
N THR A 228 8.00 17.65 -3.58
CA THR A 228 7.65 17.67 -5.01
C THR A 228 6.87 18.95 -5.31
N LYS A 229 7.49 19.87 -6.05
CA LYS A 229 6.79 20.96 -6.71
C LYS A 229 6.52 20.53 -8.14
N ASP A 230 5.34 20.86 -8.62
CA ASP A 230 4.98 20.73 -10.03
C ASP A 230 5.98 21.57 -10.84
N GLY A 231 6.93 20.90 -11.50
CA GLY A 231 8.11 21.55 -12.07
C GLY A 231 9.42 20.74 -12.09
N ASP A 232 9.57 19.75 -11.21
CA ASP A 232 10.80 18.96 -11.14
C ASP A 232 11.17 18.32 -12.49
N ARG A 233 12.37 18.61 -13.00
CA ARG A 233 12.87 18.05 -14.26
C ARG A 233 13.60 16.74 -14.01
N VAL A 234 13.25 15.70 -14.77
CA VAL A 234 13.94 14.40 -14.71
C VAL A 234 14.88 14.28 -15.90
N ILE A 235 16.18 14.21 -15.61
CA ILE A 235 17.25 14.09 -16.60
C ILE A 235 18.05 12.82 -16.31
N LEU A 236 18.06 11.88 -17.26
CA LEU A 236 18.80 10.61 -17.14
C LEU A 236 18.57 9.87 -15.80
N GLY A 237 17.31 9.85 -15.36
CA GLY A 237 16.90 9.18 -14.11
C GLY A 237 17.18 9.96 -12.83
N GLU A 238 17.79 11.15 -12.92
CA GLU A 238 17.99 12.06 -11.79
C GLU A 238 16.88 13.11 -11.75
N ARG A 239 16.28 13.31 -10.57
CA ARG A 239 15.27 14.36 -10.34
C ARG A 239 16.00 15.61 -9.86
N ILE A 240 15.88 16.68 -10.65
CA ILE A 240 16.46 17.99 -10.39
C ILE A 240 15.30 18.94 -10.09
N GLY A 241 15.36 19.66 -8.97
CA GLY A 241 14.35 20.67 -8.63
C GLY A 241 14.38 21.84 -9.62
N GLU A 242 13.26 22.54 -9.81
CA GLU A 242 13.23 23.76 -10.64
C GLU A 242 14.21 24.83 -10.14
N ASP A 243 14.38 24.89 -8.81
CA ASP A 243 15.22 25.83 -8.10
C ASP A 243 16.72 25.45 -8.12
N GLU A 244 17.10 24.29 -8.69
CA GLU A 244 18.50 23.89 -8.86
C GLU A 244 19.05 24.37 -10.20
N SER A 245 20.05 25.27 -10.15
CA SER A 245 20.70 25.81 -11.34
C SER A 245 21.76 24.86 -11.91
N ALA A 246 22.11 25.02 -13.19
CA ALA A 246 23.23 24.32 -13.82
C ALA A 246 24.54 24.49 -13.03
N ALA A 247 24.77 25.71 -12.52
CA ALA A 247 25.98 26.05 -11.77
C ALA A 247 26.06 25.33 -10.42
N ASP A 248 24.93 25.15 -9.72
CA ASP A 248 24.87 24.40 -8.47
C ASP A 248 25.20 22.91 -8.71
N ILE A 249 24.61 22.32 -9.75
CA ILE A 249 24.85 20.92 -10.13
C ILE A 249 26.30 20.72 -10.58
N PHE A 250 26.88 21.69 -11.30
CA PHE A 250 28.27 21.63 -11.72
C PHE A 250 29.24 21.79 -10.53
N SER A 251 28.92 22.66 -9.57
CA SER A 251 29.71 22.80 -8.33
C SER A 251 29.72 21.49 -7.51
N GLU A 252 28.61 20.76 -7.51
CA GLU A 252 28.55 19.43 -6.91
C GLU A 252 29.44 18.42 -7.67
N ALA A 253 29.49 18.50 -9.00
CA ALA A 253 30.42 17.70 -9.80
C ALA A 253 31.88 17.99 -9.44
N GLU A 254 32.25 19.26 -9.23
CA GLU A 254 33.60 19.65 -8.78
C GLU A 254 33.93 19.09 -7.40
N ARG A 255 32.95 19.08 -6.48
CA ARG A 255 33.12 18.48 -5.15
C ARG A 255 33.36 16.98 -5.22
N LEU A 256 32.63 16.26 -6.08
CA LEU A 256 32.83 14.82 -6.29
C LEU A 256 34.22 14.54 -6.85
N ALA A 257 34.68 15.33 -7.81
CA ALA A 257 36.03 15.21 -8.36
C ALA A 257 37.10 15.46 -7.29
N GLY A 258 36.91 16.46 -6.42
CA GLY A 258 37.82 16.74 -5.30
C GLY A 258 37.87 15.62 -4.25
N ALA A 259 36.81 14.81 -4.16
CA ALA A 259 36.74 13.63 -3.30
C ALA A 259 37.30 12.35 -3.98
N GLY A 260 37.78 12.45 -5.23
CA GLY A 260 38.28 11.31 -6.01
C GLY A 260 37.19 10.52 -6.76
N ASP A 261 35.92 10.90 -6.64
CA ASP A 261 34.83 10.30 -7.42
C ASP A 261 34.68 10.97 -8.78
N HIS A 262 35.64 10.69 -9.68
CA HIS A 262 35.64 11.23 -11.03
C HIS A 262 34.49 10.71 -11.89
N ARG A 263 34.01 9.49 -11.63
CA ARG A 263 32.85 8.91 -12.33
C ARG A 263 31.57 9.66 -11.96
N GLY A 264 31.35 9.91 -10.67
CA GLY A 264 30.25 10.73 -10.17
C GLY A 264 30.33 12.16 -10.69
N ALA A 265 31.53 12.75 -10.72
CA ALA A 265 31.77 14.07 -11.28
C ALA A 265 31.38 14.16 -12.76
N ILE A 266 31.81 13.22 -13.60
CA ILE A 266 31.45 13.19 -15.03
C ILE A 266 29.92 13.08 -15.20
N ARG A 267 29.25 12.22 -14.43
CA ARG A 267 27.79 12.09 -14.48
C ARG A 267 27.09 13.41 -14.13
N LYS A 268 27.44 14.01 -12.98
CA LYS A 268 26.83 15.27 -12.53
C LYS A 268 27.13 16.42 -13.48
N GLY A 269 28.35 16.48 -14.01
CA GLY A 269 28.76 17.47 -15.01
C GLY A 269 27.97 17.35 -16.32
N TYR A 270 27.70 16.13 -16.79
CA TYR A 270 26.85 15.92 -17.97
C TYR A 270 25.41 16.35 -17.73
N ILE A 271 24.85 16.07 -16.55
CA ILE A 271 23.50 16.51 -16.18
C ILE A 271 23.45 18.05 -16.11
N ALA A 272 24.45 18.69 -15.50
CA ALA A 272 24.56 20.15 -15.46
C ALA A 272 24.60 20.77 -16.86
N LEU A 273 25.33 20.17 -17.81
CA LEU A 273 25.34 20.60 -19.20
C LEU A 273 23.95 20.50 -19.84
N LEU A 274 23.24 19.39 -19.67
CA LEU A 274 21.90 19.23 -20.22
C LEU A 274 20.93 20.25 -19.63
N VAL A 275 21.02 20.48 -18.32
CA VAL A 275 20.27 21.53 -17.62
C VAL A 275 20.54 22.91 -18.24
N GLU A 276 21.80 23.30 -18.40
CA GLU A 276 22.19 24.59 -19.00
C GLU A 276 21.64 24.76 -20.43
N LEU A 277 21.77 23.73 -21.26
CA LEU A 277 21.25 23.74 -22.63
C LEU A 277 19.70 23.77 -22.66
N GLY A 278 19.07 23.15 -21.67
CA GLY A 278 17.61 23.16 -21.48
C GLY A 278 17.10 24.55 -21.09
N ASP A 279 17.77 25.18 -20.14
CA ASP A 279 17.45 26.54 -19.66
C ASP A 279 17.61 27.57 -20.79
N ARG A 280 18.58 27.36 -21.67
CA ARG A 280 18.79 28.14 -22.91
C ARG A 280 17.84 27.78 -24.06
N LYS A 281 16.91 26.84 -23.86
CA LYS A 281 15.96 26.34 -24.87
C LYS A 281 16.62 25.74 -26.13
N ILE A 282 17.85 25.24 -26.00
CA ILE A 282 18.60 24.62 -27.12
C ILE A 282 18.24 23.15 -27.24
N VAL A 283 18.08 22.48 -26.10
CA VAL A 283 17.56 21.12 -26.03
C VAL A 283 16.24 21.12 -25.27
N ARG A 284 15.31 20.25 -25.67
CA ARG A 284 14.06 20.08 -24.92
C ARG A 284 14.26 18.98 -23.88
N ILE A 285 14.24 19.31 -22.59
CA ILE A 285 14.35 18.33 -21.51
C ILE A 285 13.07 17.49 -21.45
N ALA A 286 13.20 16.17 -21.45
CA ALA A 286 12.09 15.25 -21.32
C ALA A 286 12.56 13.94 -20.68
N ARG A 287 11.71 13.36 -19.81
CA ARG A 287 12.02 12.11 -19.08
C ARG A 287 12.39 10.93 -19.98
N HIS A 288 11.83 10.87 -21.19
CA HIS A 288 12.01 9.75 -22.13
C HIS A 288 13.19 9.96 -23.10
N LYS A 289 13.90 11.08 -23.03
CA LYS A 289 15.00 11.35 -23.96
C LYS A 289 16.26 10.58 -23.59
N THR A 290 16.90 10.04 -24.61
CA THR A 290 18.21 9.40 -24.53
C THR A 290 19.34 10.38 -24.84
N ASN A 291 20.58 10.02 -24.51
CA ASN A 291 21.78 10.76 -24.92
C ASN A 291 21.82 11.06 -26.43
N ARG A 292 21.44 10.06 -27.25
CA ARG A 292 21.37 10.20 -28.72
C ARG A 292 20.32 11.21 -29.16
N ASP A 293 19.22 11.33 -28.43
CA ASP A 293 18.18 12.32 -28.74
C ASP A 293 18.65 13.74 -28.43
N TYR A 294 19.41 13.94 -27.35
CA TYR A 294 20.01 15.24 -27.06
C TYR A 294 21.07 15.64 -28.10
N LEU A 295 21.88 14.69 -28.59
CA LEU A 295 22.80 14.95 -29.71
C LEU A 295 22.06 15.36 -31.00
N ARG A 296 20.87 14.79 -31.21
CA ARG A 296 20.03 15.14 -32.37
C ARG A 296 19.51 16.57 -32.30
N ASP A 297 19.14 17.05 -31.11
CA ASP A 297 18.66 18.42 -30.89
C ASP A 297 19.74 19.45 -31.28
N VAL A 298 21.01 19.17 -30.96
CA VAL A 298 22.13 20.10 -31.21
C VAL A 298 22.79 19.92 -32.58
N ARG A 299 22.33 18.97 -33.40
CA ARG A 299 22.97 18.59 -34.69
C ARG A 299 23.18 19.74 -35.67
N LYS A 300 22.33 20.78 -35.63
CA LYS A 300 22.45 21.96 -36.51
C LYS A 300 23.51 22.98 -36.04
N ARG A 301 24.17 22.73 -34.91
CA ARG A 301 25.20 23.60 -34.32
C ARG A 301 26.51 22.81 -34.28
N ASP A 302 27.31 22.89 -35.35
CA ASP A 302 28.45 21.99 -35.57
C ASP A 302 29.46 21.96 -34.41
N GLU A 303 29.84 23.13 -33.88
CA GLU A 303 30.76 23.24 -32.74
C GLU A 303 30.20 22.58 -31.47
N LEU A 304 28.95 22.92 -31.12
CA LEU A 304 28.26 22.34 -29.96
C LEU A 304 28.06 20.83 -30.13
N PHE A 305 27.70 20.37 -31.33
CA PHE A 305 27.52 18.95 -31.61
C PHE A 305 28.84 18.18 -31.46
N SER A 306 29.94 18.73 -31.96
CA SER A 306 31.28 18.12 -31.83
C SER A 306 31.69 17.97 -30.37
N ASP A 307 31.61 19.04 -29.58
CA ASP A 307 31.97 18.98 -28.16
C ASP A 307 30.99 18.11 -27.37
N MET A 308 29.67 18.23 -27.59
CA MET A 308 28.67 17.41 -26.90
C MET A 308 28.78 15.92 -27.25
N SER A 309 29.16 15.57 -28.48
CA SER A 309 29.42 14.17 -28.88
C SER A 309 30.59 13.58 -28.10
N GLY A 310 31.67 14.35 -27.94
CA GLY A 310 32.81 13.96 -27.10
C GLY A 310 32.43 13.78 -25.64
N LEU A 311 31.65 14.71 -25.07
CA LEU A 311 31.15 14.63 -23.69
C LEU A 311 30.24 13.42 -23.49
N THR A 312 29.32 13.19 -24.41
CA THR A 312 28.39 12.06 -24.39
C THR A 312 29.15 10.73 -24.42
N SER A 313 30.16 10.62 -25.29
CA SER A 313 31.01 9.42 -25.38
C SER A 313 31.79 9.17 -24.09
N ASN A 314 32.33 10.22 -23.46
CA ASN A 314 33.03 10.10 -22.19
C ASN A 314 32.08 9.69 -21.05
N PHE A 315 30.91 10.33 -20.97
CA PHE A 315 29.86 9.97 -20.01
C PHE A 315 29.39 8.52 -20.18
N GLU A 316 29.11 8.07 -21.41
CA GLU A 316 28.67 6.69 -21.64
C GLU A 316 29.75 5.67 -21.28
N ARG A 317 31.02 5.96 -21.60
CA ARG A 317 32.14 5.07 -21.25
C ARG A 317 32.44 5.01 -19.76
N SER A 318 32.27 6.11 -19.02
CA SER A 318 32.54 6.16 -17.58
C SER A 318 31.35 5.68 -16.75
N TRP A 319 30.13 5.94 -17.21
CA TRP A 319 28.92 5.61 -16.47
C TRP A 319 28.33 4.24 -16.82
N TYR A 320 28.26 3.89 -18.11
CA TYR A 320 27.77 2.59 -18.56
C TYR A 320 28.90 1.62 -18.88
N GLY A 321 30.03 2.13 -19.36
CA GLY A 321 31.24 1.35 -19.52
C GLY A 321 31.93 1.11 -18.17
N LEU A 322 32.57 -0.05 -18.02
CA LEU A 322 33.35 -0.41 -16.84
C LEU A 322 34.72 0.29 -16.80
N ARG A 323 34.88 1.44 -17.46
CA ARG A 323 36.16 2.18 -17.48
C ARG A 323 36.30 2.99 -16.20
N LEU A 324 37.42 2.81 -15.50
CA LEU A 324 37.82 3.70 -14.40
C LEU A 324 38.08 5.10 -14.96
N ALA A 325 37.33 6.08 -14.49
CA ALA A 325 37.55 7.49 -14.80
C ALA A 325 38.61 8.07 -13.85
N GLY A 326 39.64 8.71 -14.41
CA GLY A 326 40.70 9.38 -13.65
C GLY A 326 40.52 10.89 -13.56
N ALA A 327 41.45 11.55 -12.85
CA ALA A 327 41.48 13.00 -12.72
C ALA A 327 41.63 13.71 -14.08
N ASP A 328 42.43 13.15 -14.99
CA ASP A 328 42.62 13.67 -16.34
C ASP A 328 41.32 13.58 -17.17
N ASP A 329 40.56 12.49 -17.04
CA ASP A 329 39.27 12.33 -17.72
C ASP A 329 38.27 13.41 -17.27
N TRP A 330 38.25 13.73 -15.97
CA TRP A 330 37.42 14.83 -15.44
C TRP A 330 37.91 16.20 -15.93
N ALA A 331 39.23 16.44 -15.92
CA ALA A 331 39.79 17.71 -16.39
C ALA A 331 39.44 17.96 -17.86
N GLU A 332 39.62 16.96 -18.74
CA GLU A 332 39.23 17.05 -20.15
C GLU A 332 37.72 17.27 -20.30
N PHE A 333 36.91 16.51 -19.56
CA PHE A 333 35.46 16.64 -19.57
C PHE A 333 35.02 18.05 -19.18
N ARG A 334 35.60 18.60 -18.11
CA ARG A 334 35.33 19.95 -17.59
C ARG A 334 35.66 21.03 -18.62
N GLU A 335 36.83 20.97 -19.26
CA GLU A 335 37.20 21.95 -20.29
C GLU A 335 36.29 21.86 -21.52
N ARG A 336 35.92 20.65 -21.93
CA ARG A 336 35.01 20.45 -23.06
C ARG A 336 33.58 20.95 -22.75
N CYS A 337 33.09 20.79 -21.52
CA CYS A 337 31.85 21.40 -21.06
C CYS A 337 31.89 22.93 -21.18
N ARG A 338 33.00 23.56 -20.78
CA ARG A 338 33.16 25.03 -20.90
C ARG A 338 33.11 25.48 -22.36
N ARG A 339 33.84 24.80 -23.26
CA ARG A 339 33.79 25.11 -24.70
C ARG A 339 32.39 24.98 -25.28
N ALA A 340 31.67 23.90 -24.94
CA ALA A 340 30.30 23.68 -25.39
C ALA A 340 29.33 24.79 -24.94
N ILE A 341 29.51 25.31 -23.73
CA ILE A 341 28.70 26.43 -23.21
C ILE A 341 29.12 27.75 -23.87
N SER A 342 30.42 27.99 -24.05
CA SER A 342 30.92 29.22 -24.70
C SER A 342 30.52 29.31 -26.18
N SER A 343 30.52 28.21 -26.93
CA SER A 343 30.07 28.18 -28.34
C SER A 343 28.58 28.55 -28.50
N VAL A 344 27.84 28.52 -27.41
CA VAL A 344 26.42 28.90 -27.34
C VAL A 344 26.23 30.35 -26.88
N GLN A 345 27.19 30.92 -26.15
CA GLN A 345 27.13 32.31 -25.64
C GLN A 345 27.52 33.36 -26.69
N GLY A 346 28.29 32.97 -27.72
CA GLY A 346 28.84 33.89 -28.72
C GLY A 346 27.96 34.20 -29.94
N LYS A 347 26.63 33.97 -29.89
CA LYS A 347 25.70 34.26 -31.00
C LYS A 347 24.41 34.91 -30.54
#